data_AF-A0A1I7VRJ7-F1
#
_entry.id   AF-A0A1I7VRJ7-F1
#
_cell.length_a   1.000
_cell.length_b   1.000
_cell.length_c   1.000
_cell.angle_alpha   90.00
_cell.angle_beta   90.00
_cell.angle_gamma   90.00
#
_symmetry.space_group_name_H-M   'P 1'
#
loop_
_entity.id
_entity.type
_entity.pdbx_description
1 polymer ?
#
loop_
_entity_poly.entity_id
_entity_poly.type
_entity_poly.pdbx_seq_one_letter_code
_entity_poly.pdbx_strand_id
1 'polypeptide(L)'
;MLRHSLKRIRNAVEMTKCHCRKIMSGENATTSNGEVWDDPWQAAMRKTEHTRSRAVEIAVDWKYVQRLMPKKLIPDVPKHDTYPTPSGWRPPKPRPDLTFYVERNRDHLLPLYLETRRDQLDPKTLEFEYVELVLVKKIHGDIFECERKMREYLEQYLHHPIATHVDELKGFIRIKGADRAVVEQCLYDFGF
;
A
#
# COMPACT_ATOMS: atom_id res chain seq x y z
N MET A 1 -4.87 -20.63 27.26
CA MET A 1 -5.20 -21.93 26.66
C MET A 1 -4.69 -21.95 25.22
N LEU A 2 -3.92 -23.00 24.88
CA LEU A 2 -3.57 -23.53 23.56
C LEU A 2 -3.01 -22.57 22.48
N ARG A 3 -1.68 -22.46 22.45
CA ARG A 3 -0.91 -22.01 21.28
C ARG A 3 -0.82 -23.17 20.28
N HIS A 4 -1.53 -23.09 19.16
CA HIS A 4 -1.37 -24.05 18.07
C HIS A 4 -0.01 -23.85 17.37
N SER A 5 0.91 -24.75 17.67
CA SER A 5 2.16 -24.95 16.94
C SER A 5 1.85 -25.36 15.50
N LEU A 6 2.04 -24.46 14.54
CA LEU A 6 2.03 -24.78 13.12
C LEU A 6 3.28 -25.63 12.80
N LYS A 7 3.11 -26.95 12.77
CA LYS A 7 4.11 -27.88 12.22
C LYS A 7 4.25 -27.59 10.71
N ARG A 8 5.36 -26.98 10.34
CA ARG A 8 5.78 -26.82 8.95
C ARG A 8 6.12 -28.20 8.39
N ILE A 9 5.16 -28.83 7.71
CA ILE A 9 5.37 -30.06 6.97
C ILE A 9 6.36 -29.72 5.84
N ARG A 10 7.61 -30.16 5.98
CA ARG A 10 8.56 -30.15 4.88
C ARG A 10 8.21 -31.34 3.99
N ASN A 11 7.48 -31.09 2.92
CA ASN A 11 7.42 -32.05 1.81
C ASN A 11 8.82 -32.06 1.17
N ALA A 12 9.68 -32.96 1.66
CA ALA A 12 10.87 -33.35 0.93
C ALA A 12 10.37 -34.15 -0.28
N VAL A 13 10.30 -33.49 -1.43
CA VAL A 13 10.21 -34.20 -2.70
C VAL A 13 11.57 -34.87 -2.88
N GLU A 14 11.67 -36.13 -2.48
CA GLU A 14 12.77 -36.98 -2.92
C GLU A 14 12.68 -37.07 -4.43
N MET A 15 13.61 -36.41 -5.12
CA MET A 15 13.82 -36.63 -6.53
C MET A 15 14.28 -38.08 -6.68
N THR A 16 13.36 -38.96 -7.08
CA THR A 16 13.70 -40.30 -7.56
C THR A 16 14.71 -40.13 -8.68
N LYS A 17 15.95 -40.50 -8.39
CA LYS A 17 17.02 -40.55 -9.39
C LYS A 17 16.51 -41.40 -10.55
N CYS A 18 16.23 -40.77 -11.67
CA CYS A 18 16.08 -41.45 -12.94
C CYS A 18 17.33 -42.31 -13.12
N HIS A 19 17.11 -43.62 -13.22
CA HIS A 19 18.18 -44.57 -13.47
C HIS A 19 18.59 -44.41 -14.93
N CYS A 20 19.36 -43.36 -15.23
CA CYS A 20 20.14 -43.33 -16.46
C CYS A 20 21.08 -44.52 -16.38
N ARG A 21 20.91 -45.48 -17.28
CA ARG A 21 21.92 -46.51 -17.53
C ARG A 21 23.27 -45.79 -17.59
N LYS A 22 24.13 -46.04 -16.61
CA LYS A 22 25.55 -45.78 -16.76
C LYS A 22 25.98 -46.63 -17.95
N ILE A 23 26.05 -46.00 -19.12
CA ILE A 23 26.94 -46.49 -20.16
C ILE A 23 28.29 -46.41 -19.49
N MET A 24 28.85 -47.58 -19.16
CA MET A 24 30.23 -47.66 -18.77
C MET A 24 31.02 -47.11 -19.95
N SER A 25 31.49 -45.87 -19.84
CA SER A 25 32.64 -45.45 -20.63
C SER A 25 33.79 -46.30 -20.11
N GLY A 26 34.00 -47.45 -20.75
CA GLY A 26 35.27 -48.14 -20.63
C GLY A 26 36.34 -47.11 -20.90
N GLU A 27 37.24 -46.93 -19.94
CA GLU A 27 38.50 -46.25 -20.16
C GLU A 27 39.27 -47.10 -21.19
N ASN A 28 39.00 -46.85 -22.47
CA ASN A 28 39.95 -47.19 -23.50
C ASN A 28 41.04 -46.13 -23.41
N ALA A 29 41.96 -46.33 -22.46
CA ALA A 29 43.27 -45.74 -22.48
C ALA A 29 44.04 -46.30 -23.68
N THR A 30 43.69 -45.84 -24.86
CA THR A 30 44.60 -45.81 -26.00
C THR A 30 45.06 -44.36 -26.11
N THR A 31 46.21 -44.09 -25.51
CA THR A 31 47.11 -43.03 -25.95
C THR A 31 47.44 -43.30 -27.42
N SER A 32 46.56 -42.89 -28.33
CA SER A 32 46.96 -42.70 -29.71
C SER A 32 47.64 -41.34 -29.78
N ASN A 33 48.91 -41.34 -30.19
CA ASN A 33 49.41 -40.25 -31.00
C ASN A 33 48.52 -40.21 -32.25
N GLY A 34 47.36 -39.56 -32.14
CA GLY A 34 46.30 -39.65 -33.13
C GLY A 34 46.32 -38.43 -34.02
N GLU A 35 46.73 -38.65 -35.27
CA GLU A 35 46.58 -37.65 -36.32
C GLU A 35 45.10 -37.22 -36.42
N VAL A 36 44.85 -36.03 -36.96
CA VAL A 36 43.50 -35.40 -37.07
C VAL A 36 42.43 -36.33 -37.68
N TRP A 37 42.86 -37.37 -38.40
CA TRP A 37 42.06 -38.35 -39.10
C TRP A 37 41.41 -39.43 -38.21
N ASP A 38 41.89 -39.65 -36.99
CA ASP A 38 41.32 -40.68 -36.10
C ASP A 38 39.94 -40.26 -35.54
N ASP A 39 39.68 -38.95 -35.41
CA ASP A 39 38.35 -38.43 -35.07
C ASP A 39 38.14 -37.02 -35.68
N PRO A 40 37.83 -36.93 -36.98
CA PRO A 40 37.76 -35.66 -37.71
C PRO A 40 36.63 -34.76 -37.18
N TRP A 41 35.65 -35.33 -36.47
CA TRP A 41 34.54 -34.58 -35.87
C TRP A 41 34.96 -33.82 -34.62
N GLN A 42 35.90 -34.34 -33.82
CA GLN A 42 36.47 -33.61 -32.68
C GLN A 42 37.27 -32.38 -33.13
N ALA A 43 37.99 -32.49 -34.25
CA ALA A 43 38.71 -31.37 -34.84
C ALA A 43 37.76 -30.33 -35.49
N ALA A 44 36.63 -30.77 -36.04
CA ALA A 44 35.60 -29.91 -36.63
C ALA A 44 34.70 -29.22 -35.57
N MET A 45 34.59 -29.78 -34.37
CA MET A 45 33.89 -29.17 -33.26
C MET A 45 34.66 -27.94 -32.78
N ARG A 46 34.07 -26.75 -32.96
CA ARG A 46 34.64 -25.51 -32.42
C ARG A 46 34.79 -25.65 -30.91
N LYS A 47 36.01 -25.47 -30.39
CA LYS A 47 36.23 -25.33 -28.95
C LYS A 47 35.28 -24.27 -28.45
N THR A 48 34.47 -24.60 -27.44
CA THR A 48 33.49 -23.68 -26.88
C THR A 48 34.23 -22.56 -26.16
N GLU A 49 34.55 -21.50 -26.88
CA GLU A 49 35.11 -20.30 -26.28
C GLU A 49 33.99 -19.62 -25.49
N HIS A 50 34.10 -19.64 -24.16
CA HIS A 50 33.17 -18.92 -23.32
C HIS A 50 33.38 -17.41 -23.54
N THR A 51 32.59 -16.80 -24.43
CA THR A 51 32.67 -15.36 -24.76
C THR A 51 32.34 -14.45 -23.57
N ARG A 52 31.87 -14.99 -22.44
CA ARG A 52 31.42 -14.21 -21.29
C ARG A 52 32.53 -14.09 -20.24
N SER A 53 32.73 -12.87 -19.76
CA SER A 53 33.54 -12.57 -18.58
C SER A 53 33.03 -13.35 -17.36
N ARG A 54 33.95 -13.89 -16.56
CA ARG A 54 33.63 -14.62 -15.33
C ARG A 54 32.99 -13.69 -14.31
N ALA A 55 31.87 -14.11 -13.73
CA ALA A 55 31.28 -13.41 -12.59
C ALA A 55 32.13 -13.63 -11.33
N VAL A 56 32.39 -12.56 -10.59
CA VAL A 56 33.08 -12.58 -9.29
C VAL A 56 32.06 -12.23 -8.23
N GLU A 57 31.83 -13.14 -7.28
CA GLU A 57 30.97 -12.88 -6.13
C GLU A 57 31.74 -12.06 -5.10
N ILE A 58 31.22 -10.89 -4.75
CA ILE A 58 31.80 -9.99 -3.75
C ILE A 58 30.97 -10.10 -2.48
N ALA A 59 31.62 -10.21 -1.32
CA ALA A 59 30.96 -10.19 -0.03
C ALA A 59 30.42 -8.78 0.26
N VAL A 60 29.14 -8.55 -0.02
CA VAL A 60 28.42 -7.31 0.29
C VAL A 60 27.62 -7.51 1.58
N ASP A 61 27.59 -6.51 2.46
CA ASP A 61 26.72 -6.55 3.64
C ASP A 61 25.25 -6.53 3.20
N TRP A 62 24.56 -7.64 3.46
CA TRP A 62 23.17 -7.86 3.08
C TRP A 62 22.21 -6.85 3.72
N LYS A 63 22.62 -6.19 4.82
CA LYS A 63 21.87 -5.10 5.46
C LYS A 63 21.51 -3.99 4.48
N TYR A 64 22.38 -3.67 3.52
CA TYR A 64 22.12 -2.63 2.52
C TYR A 64 21.05 -3.06 1.52
N VAL A 65 21.05 -4.33 1.11
CA VAL A 65 20.03 -4.89 0.21
C VAL A 65 18.67 -4.94 0.92
N GLN A 66 18.65 -5.37 2.19
CA GLN A 66 17.43 -5.47 2.97
C GLN A 66 16.77 -4.09 3.19
N ARG A 67 17.56 -3.02 3.35
CA ARG A 67 17.04 -1.64 3.48
C ARG A 67 16.30 -1.17 2.23
N LEU A 68 16.67 -1.66 1.04
CA LEU A 68 16.04 -1.30 -0.22
C LEU A 68 14.73 -2.04 -0.48
N MET A 69 14.44 -3.11 0.28
CA MET A 69 13.20 -3.85 0.12
C MET A 69 12.00 -3.02 0.62
N PRO A 70 10.86 -3.03 -0.11
CA PRO A 70 9.67 -2.30 0.31
C PRO A 70 9.06 -2.89 1.58
N LYS A 71 8.54 -2.03 2.44
CA LYS A 71 7.76 -2.45 3.61
C LYS A 71 6.38 -2.93 3.15
N LYS A 72 5.97 -4.14 3.59
CA LYS A 72 4.66 -4.72 3.26
C LYS A 72 3.52 -4.15 4.09
N LEU A 73 3.83 -3.70 5.30
CA LEU A 73 2.87 -3.17 6.27
C LEU A 73 3.13 -1.69 6.48
N ILE A 74 2.05 -0.93 6.67
CA ILE A 74 2.11 0.48 7.03
C ILE A 74 2.70 0.55 8.45
N PRO A 75 3.72 1.38 8.69
CA PRO A 75 4.31 1.50 10.01
C PRO A 75 3.32 2.13 11.00
N ASP A 76 3.47 1.76 12.26
CA ASP A 76 2.78 2.43 13.36
C ASP A 76 3.28 3.87 13.50
N VAL A 77 2.41 4.73 14.04
CA VAL A 77 2.74 6.16 14.20
C VAL A 77 3.80 6.32 15.30
N PRO A 78 4.90 7.04 15.03
CA PRO A 78 5.87 7.38 16.06
C PRO A 78 5.24 8.25 17.15
N LYS A 79 5.60 7.97 18.41
CA LYS A 79 5.20 8.81 19.55
C LYS A 79 6.06 10.07 19.56
N HIS A 80 5.41 11.22 19.64
CA HIS A 80 6.05 12.52 19.75
C HIS A 80 5.66 13.18 21.08
N ASP A 81 6.55 14.00 21.64
CA ASP A 81 6.31 14.65 22.93
C ASP A 81 5.30 15.79 22.81
N THR A 82 5.30 16.50 21.68
CA THR A 82 4.44 17.64 21.40
C THR A 82 3.55 17.39 20.19
N TYR A 83 2.26 17.68 20.34
CA TYR A 83 1.27 17.68 19.28
C TYR A 83 0.60 19.06 19.18
N PRO A 84 0.27 19.56 17.98
CA PRO A 84 0.47 18.94 16.65
C PRO A 84 1.95 18.78 16.28
N THR A 85 2.22 17.79 15.43
CA THR A 85 3.54 17.66 14.79
C THR A 85 3.81 18.84 13.84
N PRO A 86 5.05 19.09 13.39
CA PRO A 86 5.35 20.16 12.44
C PRO A 86 4.55 20.09 11.13
N SER A 87 4.07 18.90 10.74
CA SER A 87 3.18 18.70 9.59
C SER A 87 1.70 19.01 9.88
N GLY A 88 1.35 19.38 11.12
CA GLY A 88 -0.02 19.62 11.57
C GLY A 88 -0.76 18.36 12.05
N TRP A 89 -0.17 17.16 11.92
CA TRP A 89 -0.85 15.93 12.31
C TRP A 89 -1.04 15.83 13.83
N ARG A 90 -2.24 15.36 14.25
CA ARG A 90 -2.63 15.11 15.64
C ARG A 90 -3.17 13.69 15.81
N PRO A 91 -2.80 12.98 16.90
CA PRO A 91 -3.35 11.67 17.22
C PRO A 91 -4.83 11.81 17.62
N PRO A 92 -5.65 10.76 17.38
CA PRO A 92 -7.03 10.74 17.85
C PRO A 92 -7.07 10.78 19.37
N LYS A 93 -8.02 11.54 19.93
CA LYS A 93 -8.30 11.62 21.37
C LYS A 93 -9.70 11.05 21.62
N PRO A 94 -9.81 9.73 21.90
CA PRO A 94 -11.10 9.07 21.99
C PRO A 94 -11.94 9.70 23.11
N ARG A 95 -13.16 10.13 22.75
CA ARG A 95 -14.18 10.57 23.69
C ARG A 95 -15.28 9.50 23.72
N PRO A 96 -15.46 8.77 24.84
CA PRO A 96 -16.46 7.69 24.91
C PRO A 96 -17.90 8.21 24.90
N ASP A 97 -18.11 9.51 25.08
CA ASP A 97 -19.43 10.13 25.24
C ASP A 97 -20.18 10.38 23.94
N LEU A 98 -19.55 10.16 22.78
CA LEU A 98 -20.14 10.41 21.46
C LEU A 98 -20.79 9.14 20.89
N THR A 99 -22.00 9.29 20.34
CA THR A 99 -22.77 8.20 19.69
C THR A 99 -22.25 7.83 18.29
N PHE A 100 -21.30 8.61 17.75
CA PHE A 100 -20.70 8.40 16.44
C PHE A 100 -19.18 8.46 16.51
N TYR A 101 -18.56 7.84 15.52
CA TYR A 101 -17.12 7.71 15.40
C TYR A 101 -16.68 7.89 13.95
N VAL A 102 -15.66 8.71 13.73
CA VAL A 102 -15.03 8.87 12.42
C VAL A 102 -13.72 8.11 12.40
N GLU A 103 -13.63 7.11 11.53
CA GLU A 103 -12.45 6.25 11.44
C GLU A 103 -11.31 6.94 10.67
N ARG A 104 -10.08 6.87 11.21
CA ARG A 104 -8.88 7.27 10.46
C ARG A 104 -8.59 6.32 9.30
N ASN A 105 -7.99 6.86 8.24
CA ASN A 105 -7.48 6.07 7.15
C ASN A 105 -6.28 5.20 7.58
N ARG A 106 -5.95 4.23 6.73
CA ARG A 106 -4.77 3.37 6.91
C ARG A 106 -3.46 4.15 7.07
N ASP A 107 -3.42 5.36 6.50
CA ASP A 107 -2.28 6.29 6.58
C ASP A 107 -2.37 7.22 7.81
N HIS A 108 -3.26 6.92 8.76
CA HIS A 108 -3.52 7.67 10.00
C HIS A 108 -4.07 9.09 9.81
N LEU A 109 -4.60 9.39 8.62
CA LEU A 109 -5.22 10.68 8.26
C LEU A 109 -6.75 10.65 8.39
N LEU A 110 -7.36 11.83 8.51
CA LEU A 110 -8.82 11.95 8.49
C LEU A 110 -9.39 11.57 7.10
N PRO A 111 -10.56 10.93 7.04
CA PRO A 111 -11.21 10.50 5.79
C PRO A 111 -11.94 11.66 5.11
N LEU A 112 -11.23 12.77 4.89
CA LEU A 112 -11.74 14.02 4.36
C LEU A 112 -11.30 14.21 2.91
N TYR A 113 -12.26 14.45 2.02
CA TYR A 113 -12.02 14.58 0.59
C TYR A 113 -12.72 15.82 0.03
N LEU A 114 -12.20 16.35 -1.07
CA LEU A 114 -12.87 17.34 -1.89
C LEU A 114 -13.49 16.66 -3.10
N GLU A 115 -14.71 17.05 -3.42
CA GLU A 115 -15.47 16.55 -4.55
C GLU A 115 -16.03 17.73 -5.34
N THR A 116 -15.58 17.91 -6.57
CA THR A 116 -16.12 18.92 -7.48
C THR A 116 -17.32 18.35 -8.22
N ARG A 117 -18.48 19.03 -8.15
CA ARG A 117 -19.72 18.63 -8.81
C ARG A 117 -20.24 19.76 -9.70
N ARG A 118 -20.92 19.39 -10.78
CA ARG A 118 -21.67 20.33 -11.63
C ARG A 118 -22.89 20.82 -10.84
N ASP A 119 -23.11 22.12 -10.85
CA ASP A 119 -24.27 22.76 -10.21
C ASP A 119 -25.25 23.23 -11.28
N GLN A 120 -25.21 24.51 -11.66
CA GLN A 120 -26.13 25.08 -12.65
C GLN A 120 -25.53 25.05 -14.07
N LEU A 121 -26.40 24.88 -15.07
CA LEU A 121 -26.05 25.06 -16.49
C LEU A 121 -26.38 26.49 -16.90
N ASP A 122 -25.39 27.20 -17.47
CA ASP A 122 -25.61 28.50 -18.07
C ASP A 122 -26.29 28.34 -19.43
N PRO A 123 -27.54 28.79 -19.62
CA PRO A 123 -28.29 28.54 -20.84
C PRO A 123 -27.73 29.31 -22.06
N LYS A 124 -26.91 30.34 -21.82
CA LYS A 124 -26.31 31.17 -22.88
C LYS A 124 -25.02 30.56 -23.42
N THR A 125 -24.14 30.15 -22.51
CA THR A 125 -22.81 29.61 -22.85
C THR A 125 -22.84 28.08 -23.01
N LEU A 126 -23.88 27.42 -22.50
CA LEU A 126 -24.01 25.96 -22.38
C LEU A 126 -22.89 25.32 -21.53
N GLU A 127 -22.34 26.10 -20.60
CA GLU A 127 -21.28 25.68 -19.67
C GLU A 127 -21.86 25.39 -18.28
N PHE A 128 -21.25 24.45 -17.56
CA PHE A 128 -21.67 24.12 -16.21
C PHE A 128 -20.82 24.89 -15.19
N GLU A 129 -21.47 25.46 -14.19
CA GLU A 129 -20.83 25.91 -12.96
C GLU A 129 -20.40 24.69 -12.14
N TYR A 130 -19.23 24.77 -11.51
CA TYR A 130 -18.70 23.72 -10.66
C TYR A 130 -18.62 24.20 -9.22
N VAL A 131 -19.12 23.38 -8.30
CA VAL A 131 -19.02 23.65 -6.87
C VAL A 131 -18.20 22.57 -6.19
N GLU A 132 -17.33 23.01 -5.28
CA GLU A 132 -16.56 22.15 -4.41
C GLU A 132 -17.38 21.74 -3.19
N LEU A 133 -17.43 20.45 -2.93
CA LEU A 133 -18.07 19.85 -1.78
C LEU A 133 -17.01 19.18 -0.93
N VAL A 134 -17.16 19.32 0.39
CA VAL A 134 -16.34 18.57 1.34
C VAL A 134 -17.06 17.27 1.69
N LEU A 135 -16.35 16.16 1.58
CA LEU A 135 -16.87 14.82 1.79
C LEU A 135 -16.16 14.16 2.96
N VAL A 136 -16.89 13.88 4.03
CA VAL A 136 -16.41 13.12 5.20
C VAL A 136 -16.89 11.69 5.09
N LYS A 137 -15.98 10.73 5.01
CA LYS A 137 -16.30 9.30 4.87
C LYS A 137 -16.05 8.53 6.16
N LYS A 138 -16.43 7.24 6.17
CA LYS A 138 -16.15 6.29 7.26
C LYS A 138 -16.67 6.75 8.62
N ILE A 139 -17.88 7.30 8.60
CA ILE A 139 -18.61 7.65 9.81
C ILE A 139 -19.40 6.41 10.24
N HIS A 140 -19.23 6.05 11.50
CA HIS A 140 -19.87 4.90 12.14
C HIS A 140 -20.74 5.40 13.31
N GLY A 141 -21.78 4.65 13.69
CA GLY A 141 -22.70 5.03 14.76
C GLY A 141 -23.84 5.94 14.27
N ASP A 142 -24.30 6.88 15.09
CA ASP A 142 -25.39 7.81 14.74
C ASP A 142 -24.89 8.95 13.84
N ILE A 143 -25.04 8.77 12.53
CA ILE A 143 -24.58 9.72 11.52
C ILE A 143 -25.43 11.01 11.54
N PHE A 144 -26.71 10.94 11.91
CA PHE A 144 -27.56 12.13 11.98
C PHE A 144 -27.18 13.03 13.15
N GLU A 145 -26.77 12.45 14.29
CA GLU A 145 -26.20 13.23 15.38
C GLU A 145 -24.87 13.90 14.97
N CYS A 146 -24.03 13.18 14.22
CA CYS A 146 -22.79 13.71 13.66
C CYS A 146 -23.06 14.91 12.75
N GLU A 147 -24.00 14.78 11.82
CA GLU A 147 -24.42 15.85 10.92
C GLU A 147 -24.87 17.09 11.68
N ARG A 148 -25.75 16.92 12.68
CA ARG A 148 -26.28 18.04 13.46
C ARG A 148 -25.16 18.79 14.19
N LYS A 149 -24.29 18.07 14.90
CA LYS A 149 -23.16 18.68 15.64
C LYS A 149 -22.16 19.37 14.71
N MET A 150 -21.86 18.76 13.56
CA MET A 150 -20.99 19.36 12.55
C MET A 150 -21.61 20.62 11.97
N ARG A 151 -22.89 20.58 11.58
CA ARG A 151 -23.59 21.75 11.05
C ARG A 151 -23.63 22.90 12.05
N GLU A 152 -24.00 22.63 13.31
CA GLU A 152 -23.98 23.64 14.38
C GLU A 152 -22.60 24.28 14.56
N TYR A 153 -21.53 23.48 14.61
CA TYR A 153 -20.17 23.98 14.74
C TYR A 153 -19.76 24.87 13.55
N LEU A 154 -20.07 24.42 12.33
CA LEU A 154 -19.67 25.14 11.13
C LEU A 154 -20.48 26.42 10.91
N GLU A 155 -21.78 26.41 11.21
CA GLU A 155 -22.64 27.60 11.13
C GLU A 155 -22.23 28.65 12.20
N GLN A 156 -21.82 28.20 13.39
CA GLN A 156 -21.26 29.09 14.41
C GLN A 156 -19.94 29.73 13.97
N TYR A 157 -19.08 28.98 13.26
CA TYR A 157 -17.78 29.46 12.80
C TYR A 157 -17.88 30.38 11.58
N LEU A 158 -18.76 30.06 10.61
CA LEU A 158 -18.86 30.77 9.33
C LEU A 158 -19.97 31.83 9.30
N HIS A 159 -20.90 31.82 10.27
CA HIS A 159 -22.03 32.74 10.37
C HIS A 159 -22.98 32.74 9.16
N HIS A 160 -23.02 31.65 8.39
CA HIS A 160 -23.97 31.45 7.30
C HIS A 160 -24.52 30.03 7.35
N PRO A 161 -25.72 29.77 6.79
CA PRO A 161 -26.30 28.43 6.77
C PRO A 161 -25.47 27.50 5.86
N ILE A 162 -25.41 26.22 6.23
CA ILE A 162 -24.62 25.22 5.50
C ILE A 162 -25.54 24.10 5.03
N ALA A 163 -25.40 23.74 3.75
CA ALA A 163 -26.15 22.63 3.18
C ALA A 163 -25.37 21.33 3.36
N THR A 164 -26.00 20.37 4.03
CA THR A 164 -25.45 19.04 4.31
C THR A 164 -26.29 17.97 3.62
N HIS A 165 -25.65 16.90 3.20
CA HIS A 165 -26.31 15.70 2.66
C HIS A 165 -25.72 14.46 3.30
N VAL A 166 -26.57 13.66 3.94
CA VAL A 166 -26.20 12.45 4.66
C VAL A 166 -26.50 11.22 3.81
N ASP A 167 -25.55 10.29 3.72
CA ASP A 167 -25.75 8.95 3.17
C ASP A 167 -25.41 7.93 4.27
N GLU A 168 -26.44 7.40 4.93
CA GLU A 168 -26.30 6.49 6.06
C GLU A 168 -25.68 5.15 5.64
N LEU A 169 -26.16 4.59 4.53
CA LEU A 169 -25.72 3.27 4.05
C LEU A 169 -24.23 3.26 3.71
N LYS A 170 -23.71 4.35 3.16
CA LYS A 170 -22.28 4.48 2.83
C LYS A 170 -21.46 5.13 3.94
N GLY A 171 -22.09 5.64 5.00
CA GLY A 171 -21.40 6.26 6.12
C GLY A 171 -20.63 7.53 5.73
N PHE A 172 -21.24 8.42 4.94
CA PHE A 172 -20.62 9.70 4.60
C PHE A 172 -21.56 10.90 4.70
N ILE A 173 -20.96 12.06 4.89
CA ILE A 173 -21.64 13.36 4.86
C ILE A 173 -20.96 14.22 3.79
N ARG A 174 -21.77 14.82 2.91
CA ARG A 174 -21.34 15.89 1.99
C ARG A 174 -21.74 17.24 2.56
N ILE A 175 -20.86 18.21 2.42
CA ILE A 175 -21.02 19.56 2.96
C ILE A 175 -20.75 20.54 1.82
N LYS A 176 -21.72 21.41 1.54
CA LYS A 176 -21.60 22.53 0.60
C LYS A 176 -21.47 23.83 1.38
N GLY A 177 -20.50 24.65 1.01
CA GLY A 177 -20.29 25.98 1.60
C GLY A 177 -19.35 26.02 2.81
N ALA A 178 -18.59 24.96 3.08
CA ALA A 178 -17.54 25.00 4.10
C ALA A 178 -16.20 24.56 3.51
N ASP A 179 -15.13 25.22 3.93
CA ASP A 179 -13.78 24.87 3.51
C ASP A 179 -13.30 23.57 4.18
N ARG A 180 -12.50 22.79 3.43
CA ARG A 180 -11.89 21.55 3.93
C ARG A 180 -11.16 21.75 5.26
N ALA A 181 -10.43 22.86 5.40
CA ALA A 181 -9.62 23.14 6.59
C ALA A 181 -10.49 23.36 7.85
N VAL A 182 -11.64 24.01 7.70
CA VAL A 182 -12.57 24.27 8.82
C VAL A 182 -13.22 22.96 9.27
N VAL A 183 -13.60 22.11 8.31
CA VAL A 183 -14.14 20.77 8.59
C VAL A 183 -13.07 19.88 9.25
N GLU A 184 -11.82 19.98 8.81
CA GLU A 184 -10.70 19.26 9.43
C GLU A 184 -10.50 19.66 10.90
N GLN A 185 -10.54 20.97 11.18
CA GLN A 185 -10.43 21.49 12.54
C GLN A 185 -11.61 21.03 13.43
N CYS A 186 -12.84 21.06 12.90
CA CYS A 186 -14.04 20.54 13.58
C CYS A 186 -13.86 19.07 14.03
N LEU A 187 -13.34 18.21 13.14
CA LEU A 187 -13.10 16.80 13.45
C LEU A 187 -12.04 16.62 14.54
N TYR A 188 -10.97 17.42 14.52
CA TYR A 188 -9.96 17.39 15.59
C TYR A 188 -10.53 17.87 16.93
N ASP A 189 -11.41 18.86 16.94
CA ASP A 189 -12.02 19.41 18.16
C ASP A 189 -13.01 18.42 18.80
N PHE A 190 -13.66 17.60 17.97
CA PHE A 190 -14.42 16.43 18.45
C PHE A 190 -13.53 15.31 18.99
N GLY A 191 -12.26 15.26 18.58
CA GLY A 191 -11.25 14.31 19.07
C GLY A 191 -11.00 13.13 18.14
N PHE A 192 -11.43 13.21 16.87
CA PHE A 192 -11.21 12.14 15.89
C PHE A 192 -9.85 12.22 15.20
#